data_AF-A0A9E2VPB1-F1
#
_entry.id   AF-A0A9E2VPB1-F1
#
_cell.length_a   1.000
_cell.length_b   1.000
_cell.length_c   1.000
_cell.angle_alpha   90.00
_cell.angle_beta   90.00
_cell.angle_gamma   90.00
#
_symmetry.space_group_name_H-M   'P 1'
#
loop_
_entity.id
_entity.type
_entity.pdbx_description
1 polymer ?
#
loop_
_entity_poly.entity_id
_entity_poly.type
_entity_poly.pdbx_seq_one_letter_code
_entity_poly.pdbx_strand_id
1 'polypeptide(L)'
;MNLMHSRSWILALAAGACVTAVALAQPADRVPADGGGQGRPGGAMRERLGDRMRERLDEGAPDAATLKQRLQRRLEENQKSSDRLKAAIEKLERGGNAEEILRELDMGRSARDGGREGGPGFGPGGGPRDGGRMPGGPEGGPGGPGGMGRPSDGNTPSGPVTKEEMEAIHRFIGKHMPKVAERMKAFSSLEPDAAERLTMRMAPRIRDLMALERPEPKLFGHRLDEMRAGFEIIASSRELSDLVRNKGSEKDIAEAQGRIKDAVRARVEAQMKGQEAEIESLAKRVESLRHQLSERTASKDTRIDEEAKRVIERASDPDMRGPRGRKEGEKNEPR
;
A
#
# COMPACT_ATOMS: atom_id res chain seq x y z
N MET A 1 -40.91 -35.81 31.74
CA MET A 1 -39.65 -35.11 32.05
C MET A 1 -38.72 -35.25 30.86
N ASN A 2 -38.69 -34.25 29.98
CA ASN A 2 -37.68 -34.06 28.92
C ASN A 2 -38.01 -32.69 28.29
N LEU A 3 -37.43 -31.65 28.88
CA LEU A 3 -37.59 -30.26 28.47
C LEU A 3 -36.22 -29.61 28.57
N MET A 4 -35.42 -29.75 27.51
CA MET A 4 -34.26 -28.91 27.25
C MET A 4 -33.88 -29.10 25.78
N HIS A 5 -33.39 -28.02 25.14
CA HIS A 5 -32.97 -27.87 23.74
C HIS A 5 -34.06 -27.35 22.79
N SER A 6 -34.24 -26.02 22.77
CA SER A 6 -34.03 -25.23 21.54
C SER A 6 -34.30 -23.76 21.85
N ARG A 7 -33.23 -23.00 22.09
CA ARG A 7 -33.21 -21.54 22.06
C ARG A 7 -32.06 -21.12 21.15
N SER A 8 -32.22 -21.34 19.84
CA SER A 8 -31.37 -20.73 18.83
C SER A 8 -31.84 -19.31 18.58
N TRP A 9 -31.03 -18.36 19.02
CA TRP A 9 -31.26 -16.92 18.86
C TRP A 9 -31.00 -16.47 17.43
N ILE A 10 -31.97 -15.71 16.94
CA ILE A 10 -31.88 -14.74 15.85
C ILE A 10 -30.82 -13.70 16.22
N LEU A 11 -29.88 -13.42 15.31
CA LEU A 11 -29.18 -12.13 15.22
C LEU A 11 -28.59 -11.99 13.81
N ALA A 12 -29.47 -11.65 12.86
CA ALA A 12 -29.09 -10.93 11.66
C ALA A 12 -28.99 -9.45 12.04
N LEU A 13 -27.81 -8.85 11.88
CA LEU A 13 -27.66 -7.40 11.97
C LEU A 13 -26.76 -6.91 10.85
N ALA A 14 -27.40 -6.08 10.02
CA ALA A 14 -26.85 -5.34 8.92
C ALA A 14 -25.94 -4.19 9.40
N ALA A 15 -24.88 -3.95 8.64
CA ALA A 15 -24.17 -2.68 8.51
C ALA A 15 -23.30 -2.79 7.25
N GLY A 16 -23.22 -1.85 6.34
CA GLY A 16 -23.74 -0.49 6.26
C GLY A 16 -23.31 0.08 4.90
N ALA A 17 -24.09 1.03 4.40
CA ALA A 17 -24.03 1.56 3.05
C ALA A 17 -22.67 2.18 2.65
N CYS A 18 -22.24 1.88 1.42
CA CYS A 18 -21.19 2.62 0.73
C CYS A 18 -21.68 4.01 0.32
N VAL A 19 -21.07 5.05 0.89
CA VAL A 19 -21.13 6.41 0.34
C VAL A 19 -20.13 6.49 -0.81
N THR A 20 -20.64 6.49 -2.03
CA THR A 20 -19.93 6.90 -3.24
C THR A 20 -19.98 8.41 -3.43
N ALA A 21 -18.91 8.96 -4.01
CA ALA A 21 -18.65 10.34 -4.45
C ALA A 21 -17.64 11.05 -3.50
N VAL A 22 -16.55 11.66 -3.95
CA VAL A 22 -16.38 12.56 -5.09
C VAL A 22 -14.93 12.50 -5.58
N ALA A 23 -14.71 12.18 -6.86
CA ALA A 23 -13.44 12.45 -7.53
C ALA A 23 -13.58 13.79 -8.26
N LEU A 24 -13.00 14.86 -7.69
CA LEU A 24 -12.85 16.14 -8.37
C LEU A 24 -11.37 16.51 -8.48
N ALA A 25 -10.96 16.64 -9.75
CA ALA A 25 -9.97 17.57 -10.30
C ALA A 25 -8.86 18.06 -9.36
N GLN A 26 -7.66 17.49 -9.51
CA GLN A 26 -6.43 18.19 -9.14
C GLN A 26 -5.94 19.01 -10.35
N PRO A 27 -5.66 20.32 -10.18
CA PRO A 27 -4.96 21.10 -11.19
C PRO A 27 -3.50 20.64 -11.29
N ALA A 28 -3.00 20.53 -12.51
CA ALA A 28 -1.61 20.21 -12.80
C ALA A 28 -0.69 21.36 -12.36
N ASP A 29 -0.04 21.20 -11.21
CA ASP A 29 1.03 22.13 -10.80
C ASP A 29 2.37 21.73 -11.43
N ARG A 30 3.03 22.77 -11.96
CA ARG A 30 4.26 22.75 -12.73
C ARG A 30 5.44 22.18 -11.92
N VAL A 31 6.16 21.24 -12.54
CA VAL A 31 7.50 20.81 -12.13
C VAL A 31 8.45 22.01 -12.26
N PRO A 32 9.18 22.42 -11.21
CA PRO A 32 10.23 23.41 -11.35
C PRO A 32 11.37 22.83 -12.19
N ALA A 33 11.70 23.54 -13.26
CA ALA A 33 12.89 23.28 -14.03
C ALA A 33 14.12 23.71 -13.22
N ASP A 34 15.14 22.87 -13.32
CA ASP A 34 16.55 23.21 -13.23
C ASP A 34 17.22 23.29 -11.85
N GLY A 35 18.37 22.63 -11.79
CA GLY A 35 19.14 22.33 -10.60
C GLY A 35 20.26 21.37 -10.97
N GLY A 36 21.19 21.86 -11.80
CA GLY A 36 22.38 21.14 -12.24
C GLY A 36 23.23 20.64 -11.06
N GLY A 37 23.11 19.34 -10.78
CA GLY A 37 23.98 18.62 -9.86
C GLY A 37 24.72 17.52 -10.61
N GLN A 38 25.94 17.82 -11.06
CA GLN A 38 26.87 16.85 -11.63
C GLN A 38 27.21 15.75 -10.60
N GLY A 39 27.16 14.49 -11.02
CA GLY A 39 28.04 13.45 -10.46
C GLY A 39 27.46 12.45 -9.46
N ARG A 40 26.19 12.02 -9.56
CA ARG A 40 25.72 10.80 -8.86
C ARG A 40 25.62 9.61 -9.82
N PRO A 41 26.27 8.45 -9.56
CA PRO A 41 26.26 7.26 -10.43
C PRO A 41 24.91 6.50 -10.46
N GLY A 42 23.81 7.15 -10.06
CA GLY A 42 22.44 6.64 -10.19
C GLY A 42 21.78 6.92 -11.54
N GLY A 43 22.46 7.65 -12.44
CA GLY A 43 21.93 8.01 -13.77
C GLY A 43 21.55 6.81 -14.63
N ALA A 44 22.42 5.81 -14.73
CA ALA A 44 22.21 4.66 -15.63
C ALA A 44 20.99 3.78 -15.26
N MET A 45 20.59 3.73 -13.99
CA MET A 45 19.39 2.99 -13.59
C MET A 45 18.11 3.81 -13.84
N ARG A 46 18.20 5.14 -13.66
CA ARG A 46 17.09 6.07 -13.91
C ARG A 46 16.83 6.25 -15.41
N GLU A 47 17.88 6.25 -16.23
CA GLU A 47 17.80 6.18 -17.70
C GLU A 47 17.14 4.87 -18.15
N ARG A 48 17.59 3.71 -17.66
CA ARG A 48 16.98 2.42 -18.03
C ARG A 48 15.51 2.27 -17.62
N LEU A 49 15.10 2.88 -16.51
CA LEU A 49 13.69 2.92 -16.09
C LEU A 49 12.89 3.92 -16.94
N GLY A 50 13.49 5.06 -17.29
CA GLY A 50 12.91 6.05 -18.20
C GLY A 50 12.70 5.49 -19.60
N ASP A 51 13.70 4.76 -20.13
CA ASP A 51 13.64 4.14 -21.45
C ASP A 51 12.62 3.00 -21.48
N ARG A 52 12.53 2.16 -20.44
CA ARG A 52 11.47 1.14 -20.37
C ARG A 52 10.07 1.72 -20.19
N MET A 53 9.93 2.84 -19.48
CA MET A 53 8.63 3.52 -19.38
C MET A 53 8.27 4.22 -20.69
N ARG A 54 9.24 4.82 -21.39
CA ARG A 54 9.03 5.38 -22.73
C ARG A 54 8.70 4.30 -23.74
N GLU A 55 9.43 3.18 -23.73
CA GLU A 55 9.15 2.01 -24.57
C GLU A 55 7.74 1.44 -24.29
N ARG A 56 7.29 1.42 -23.03
CA ARG A 56 5.90 1.06 -22.68
C ARG A 56 4.84 2.11 -23.03
N LEU A 57 5.22 3.38 -23.12
CA LEU A 57 4.33 4.46 -23.55
C LEU A 57 4.26 4.51 -25.10
N ASP A 58 5.35 4.13 -25.77
CA ASP A 58 5.47 3.99 -27.23
C ASP A 58 4.88 2.67 -27.74
N GLU A 59 4.78 1.63 -26.90
CA GLU A 59 3.96 0.43 -27.17
C GLU A 59 2.46 0.75 -27.32
N GLY A 60 2.07 2.02 -27.14
CA GLY A 60 0.72 2.50 -27.31
C GLY A 60 -0.18 2.06 -26.16
N ALA A 61 -1.07 2.94 -25.72
CA ALA A 61 -2.15 2.50 -24.85
C ALA A 61 -2.90 1.33 -25.56
N PRO A 62 -3.20 0.23 -24.86
CA PRO A 62 -3.91 -0.87 -25.47
C PRO A 62 -5.20 -0.34 -26.08
N ASP A 63 -5.46 -0.72 -27.34
CA ASP A 63 -6.62 -0.25 -28.08
C ASP A 63 -7.90 -0.45 -27.24
N ALA A 64 -8.85 0.49 -27.38
CA ALA A 64 -10.08 0.51 -26.59
C ALA A 64 -10.86 -0.82 -26.71
N ALA A 65 -10.81 -1.50 -27.86
CA ALA A 65 -11.44 -2.80 -28.03
C ALA A 65 -10.74 -3.89 -27.19
N THR A 66 -9.40 -3.88 -27.15
CA THR A 66 -8.61 -4.82 -26.33
C THR A 66 -8.86 -4.61 -24.85
N LEU A 67 -8.91 -3.35 -24.40
CA LEU A 67 -9.22 -3.03 -23.00
C LEU A 67 -10.67 -3.46 -22.64
N LYS A 68 -11.64 -3.17 -23.51
CA LYS A 68 -13.03 -3.62 -23.33
C LYS A 68 -13.13 -5.13 -23.22
N GLN A 69 -12.45 -5.89 -24.10
CA GLN A 69 -12.44 -7.35 -24.05
C GLN A 69 -11.82 -7.89 -22.75
N ARG A 70 -10.71 -7.29 -22.28
CA ARG A 70 -10.09 -7.66 -21.00
C ARG A 70 -11.03 -7.40 -19.81
N LEU A 71 -11.72 -6.26 -19.81
CA LEU A 71 -12.69 -5.92 -18.76
C LEU A 71 -13.92 -6.84 -18.80
N GLN A 72 -14.44 -7.16 -19.98
CA GLN A 72 -15.55 -8.10 -20.16
C GLN A 72 -15.18 -9.50 -19.66
N ARG A 73 -14.01 -10.02 -20.06
CA ARG A 73 -13.51 -11.30 -19.54
C ARG A 73 -13.40 -11.30 -18.03
N ARG A 74 -12.86 -10.23 -17.43
CA ARG A 74 -12.74 -10.12 -15.97
C ARG A 74 -14.09 -10.05 -15.27
N LEU A 75 -15.08 -9.41 -15.90
CA LEU A 75 -16.46 -9.35 -15.41
C LEU A 75 -17.11 -10.74 -15.45
N GLU A 76 -16.97 -11.49 -16.55
CA GLU A 76 -17.47 -12.86 -16.66
C GLU A 76 -16.82 -13.80 -15.64
N GLU A 77 -15.51 -13.67 -15.43
CA GLU A 77 -14.77 -14.47 -14.45
C GLU A 77 -15.24 -14.19 -13.01
N ASN A 78 -15.52 -12.92 -12.69
CA ASN A 78 -16.10 -12.54 -11.40
C ASN A 78 -17.54 -13.06 -11.25
N GLN A 79 -18.33 -12.99 -12.32
CA GLN A 79 -19.70 -13.52 -12.32
C GLN A 79 -19.70 -15.03 -12.04
N LYS A 80 -18.85 -15.80 -12.73
CA LYS A 80 -18.67 -17.24 -12.48
C LYS A 80 -18.25 -17.54 -11.05
N SER A 81 -17.37 -16.72 -10.46
CA SER A 81 -16.98 -16.88 -9.05
C SER A 81 -18.15 -16.58 -8.10
N SER A 82 -18.95 -15.56 -8.40
CA SER A 82 -20.14 -15.20 -7.62
C SER A 82 -21.19 -16.31 -7.66
N ASP A 83 -21.49 -16.85 -8.84
CA ASP A 83 -22.48 -17.90 -9.02
C ASP A 83 -22.06 -19.20 -8.32
N ARG A 84 -20.77 -19.55 -8.32
CA ARG A 84 -20.24 -20.67 -7.52
C ARG A 84 -20.45 -20.49 -6.02
N LEU A 85 -20.21 -19.29 -5.49
CA LEU A 85 -20.43 -19.01 -4.07
C LEU A 85 -21.91 -19.06 -3.70
N LYS A 86 -22.79 -18.54 -4.56
CA LYS A 86 -24.25 -18.65 -4.37
C LYS A 86 -24.70 -20.10 -4.34
N ALA A 87 -24.21 -20.94 -5.25
CA ALA A 87 -24.51 -22.37 -5.26
C ALA A 87 -24.00 -23.08 -3.99
N ALA A 88 -22.82 -22.71 -3.50
CA ALA A 88 -22.28 -23.25 -2.24
C ALA A 88 -23.14 -22.86 -1.02
N ILE A 89 -23.62 -21.61 -0.96
CA ILE A 89 -24.54 -21.14 0.09
C ILE A 89 -25.85 -21.93 0.02
N GLU A 90 -26.44 -22.07 -1.16
CA GLU A 90 -27.69 -22.78 -1.35
C GLU A 90 -27.57 -24.28 -1.00
N LYS A 91 -26.41 -24.92 -1.28
CA LYS A 91 -26.12 -26.28 -0.83
C LYS A 91 -26.05 -26.38 0.70
N LEU A 92 -25.45 -25.38 1.35
CA LEU A 92 -25.35 -25.33 2.81
C LEU A 92 -26.72 -25.14 3.47
N GLU A 93 -27.56 -24.26 2.92
CA GLU A 93 -28.92 -24.02 3.40
C GLU A 93 -29.82 -25.26 3.31
N ARG A 94 -29.58 -26.14 2.32
CA ARG A 94 -30.26 -27.44 2.21
C ARG A 94 -29.72 -28.51 3.16
N GLY A 95 -28.76 -28.18 4.02
CA GLY A 95 -28.12 -29.13 4.95
C GLY A 95 -27.03 -30.00 4.30
N GLY A 96 -26.43 -29.55 3.20
CA GLY A 96 -25.28 -30.22 2.58
C GLY A 96 -24.05 -30.27 3.49
N ASN A 97 -23.15 -31.23 3.24
CA ASN A 97 -21.94 -31.39 4.03
C ASN A 97 -20.96 -30.23 3.79
N ALA A 98 -20.60 -29.51 4.85
CA ALA A 98 -19.66 -28.38 4.79
C ALA A 98 -18.27 -28.76 4.27
N GLU A 99 -17.75 -29.95 4.58
CA GLU A 99 -16.42 -30.39 4.13
C GLU A 99 -16.38 -30.62 2.62
N GLU A 100 -17.46 -31.18 2.06
CA GLU A 100 -17.60 -31.39 0.61
C GLU A 100 -17.69 -30.06 -0.14
N ILE A 101 -18.46 -29.10 0.39
CA ILE A 101 -18.58 -27.75 -0.16
C ILE A 101 -17.23 -27.01 -0.14
N LEU A 102 -16.46 -27.14 0.96
CA LEU A 102 -15.12 -26.56 1.04
C LEU A 102 -14.16 -27.16 0.01
N ARG A 103 -14.18 -28.50 -0.18
CA ARG A 103 -13.36 -29.15 -1.22
C ARG A 103 -13.74 -28.68 -2.63
N GLU A 104 -15.03 -28.52 -2.92
CA GLU A 104 -15.52 -28.02 -4.21
C GLU A 104 -15.06 -26.58 -4.48
N LEU A 105 -15.10 -25.72 -3.45
CA LEU A 105 -14.61 -24.34 -3.56
C LEU A 105 -13.09 -24.26 -3.76
N ASP A 106 -12.32 -25.17 -3.15
CA ASP A 106 -10.86 -25.18 -3.23
C ASP A 106 -10.37 -25.74 -4.58
N MET A 107 -11.02 -26.78 -5.12
CA MET A 107 -10.74 -27.31 -6.46
C MET A 107 -10.90 -26.27 -7.57
N GLY A 108 -11.82 -25.32 -7.39
CA GLY A 108 -12.02 -24.21 -8.33
C GLY A 108 -10.88 -23.19 -8.38
N ARG A 109 -10.02 -23.12 -7.35
CA ARG A 109 -8.84 -22.25 -7.31
C ARG A 109 -7.61 -22.92 -7.92
N SER A 110 -7.37 -24.19 -7.59
CA SER A 110 -6.19 -24.93 -8.05
C SER A 110 -6.18 -25.15 -9.57
N ALA A 111 -7.34 -25.34 -10.20
CA ALA A 111 -7.44 -25.49 -11.65
C ALA A 111 -7.05 -24.22 -12.44
N ARG A 112 -7.03 -23.05 -11.80
CA ARG A 112 -6.71 -21.78 -12.46
C ARG A 112 -5.22 -21.42 -12.42
N ASP A 113 -4.49 -22.01 -11.47
CA ASP A 113 -3.03 -21.88 -11.35
C ASP A 113 -2.29 -23.11 -11.95
N GLY A 114 -3.01 -24.21 -12.18
CA GLY A 114 -2.47 -25.49 -12.68
C GLY A 114 -2.16 -25.57 -14.18
N GLY A 115 -2.24 -24.47 -14.93
CA GLY A 115 -1.84 -24.42 -16.34
C GLY A 115 -0.34 -24.20 -16.57
N ARG A 116 0.43 -23.94 -15.50
CA ARG A 116 1.89 -24.02 -15.55
C ARG A 116 2.29 -25.43 -15.17
N GLU A 117 2.08 -26.35 -16.11
CA GLU A 117 2.46 -27.76 -15.99
C GLU A 117 3.87 -27.89 -15.43
N GLY A 118 4.00 -28.79 -14.45
CA GLY A 118 5.23 -29.10 -13.77
C GLY A 118 6.37 -29.42 -14.75
N GLY A 119 7.41 -28.61 -14.69
CA GLY A 119 8.76 -29.11 -14.92
C GLY A 119 9.05 -30.18 -13.86
N PRO A 120 9.63 -31.33 -14.24
CA PRO A 120 9.81 -32.46 -13.33
C PRO A 120 10.90 -32.16 -12.30
N GLY A 121 10.59 -32.37 -11.04
CA GLY A 121 11.55 -32.77 -10.00
C GLY A 121 12.47 -31.69 -9.43
N PHE A 122 12.24 -31.35 -8.15
CA PHE A 122 13.36 -31.09 -7.24
C PHE A 122 13.07 -31.80 -5.91
N GLY A 123 13.68 -32.98 -5.79
CA GLY A 123 14.00 -33.55 -4.49
C GLY A 123 15.09 -32.73 -3.77
N PRO A 124 15.46 -33.14 -2.55
CA PRO A 124 16.37 -32.40 -1.69
C PRO A 124 17.80 -32.64 -2.14
N GLY A 125 18.39 -31.68 -2.85
CA GLY A 125 19.77 -31.74 -3.31
C GLY A 125 20.34 -30.34 -3.47
N GLY A 126 21.18 -29.95 -2.52
CA GLY A 126 21.99 -28.74 -2.61
C GLY A 126 22.96 -28.81 -3.79
N GLY A 127 22.97 -27.75 -4.58
CA GLY A 127 23.97 -27.50 -5.62
C GLY A 127 24.11 -26.00 -5.83
N PRO A 128 25.33 -25.47 -6.00
CA PRO A 128 25.59 -24.04 -6.08
C PRO A 128 25.03 -23.49 -7.40
N ARG A 129 24.07 -22.56 -7.30
CA ARG A 129 23.50 -21.89 -8.47
C ARG A 129 24.49 -20.88 -9.02
N ASP A 130 25.13 -21.29 -10.10
CA ASP A 130 25.95 -20.45 -10.96
C ASP A 130 25.08 -19.76 -12.05
N GLY A 131 25.22 -18.44 -12.17
CA GLY A 131 25.33 -17.75 -13.46
C GLY A 131 24.16 -17.58 -14.45
N GLY A 132 22.93 -18.05 -14.22
CA GLY A 132 21.87 -17.98 -15.25
C GLY A 132 20.88 -16.81 -15.15
N ARG A 133 21.20 -15.62 -15.71
CA ARG A 133 20.21 -14.54 -15.93
C ARG A 133 19.14 -15.00 -16.92
N MET A 134 17.91 -15.26 -16.45
CA MET A 134 16.73 -15.25 -17.33
C MET A 134 16.18 -13.83 -17.48
N PRO A 135 15.93 -13.36 -18.72
CA PRO A 135 15.28 -12.09 -19.00
C PRO A 135 13.74 -12.27 -19.06
N GLY A 136 13.01 -11.40 -18.35
CA GLY A 136 11.65 -11.00 -18.74
C GLY A 136 10.49 -11.95 -18.42
N GLY A 137 10.11 -12.06 -17.14
CA GLY A 137 8.76 -12.48 -16.74
C GLY A 137 8.04 -11.31 -16.08
N PRO A 138 6.81 -10.93 -16.49
CA PRO A 138 6.07 -9.84 -15.87
C PRO A 138 5.46 -10.30 -14.54
N GLU A 139 6.24 -10.25 -13.47
CA GLU A 139 5.75 -10.37 -12.10
C GLU A 139 5.14 -9.04 -11.64
N GLY A 140 3.83 -9.05 -11.43
CA GLY A 140 3.08 -7.91 -10.91
C GLY A 140 1.57 -8.10 -11.08
N GLY A 141 1.03 -9.21 -10.55
CA GLY A 141 -0.42 -9.40 -10.50
C GLY A 141 -1.11 -8.28 -9.71
N PRO A 142 -2.31 -7.84 -10.12
CA PRO A 142 -3.02 -6.75 -9.45
C PRO A 142 -3.37 -7.16 -8.02
N GLY A 143 -2.78 -6.44 -7.07
CA GLY A 143 -3.03 -6.59 -5.63
C GLY A 143 -4.52 -6.56 -5.31
N GLY A 144 -4.91 -7.43 -4.38
CA GLY A 144 -6.29 -7.61 -3.97
C GLY A 144 -6.91 -6.39 -3.27
N PRO A 145 -8.24 -6.41 -3.05
CA PRO A 145 -9.05 -5.22 -2.75
C PRO A 145 -8.95 -4.69 -1.30
N GLY A 146 -7.95 -5.09 -0.52
CA GLY A 146 -7.94 -4.89 0.93
C GLY A 146 -6.92 -3.89 1.46
N GLY A 147 -6.03 -3.37 0.61
CA GLY A 147 -5.05 -2.37 1.02
C GLY A 147 -5.40 -1.05 0.37
N MET A 148 -6.13 -0.16 1.07
CA MET A 148 -5.99 1.27 0.80
C MET A 148 -4.56 1.67 1.18
N GLY A 149 -3.61 1.30 0.31
CA GLY A 149 -2.30 1.90 0.32
C GLY A 149 -2.54 3.37 0.09
N ARG A 150 -2.34 4.18 1.14
CA ARG A 150 -2.11 5.61 0.96
C ARG A 150 -1.14 5.73 -0.23
N PRO A 151 -1.40 6.60 -1.21
CA PRO A 151 -0.40 6.91 -2.22
C PRO A 151 0.87 7.25 -1.45
N SER A 152 1.89 6.40 -1.57
CA SER A 152 3.18 6.66 -0.95
C SER A 152 3.60 8.03 -1.44
N ASP A 153 3.78 8.99 -0.52
CA ASP A 153 3.98 10.42 -0.82
C ASP A 153 5.33 10.71 -1.53
N GLY A 154 5.85 9.75 -2.30
CA GLY A 154 7.14 9.79 -2.98
C GLY A 154 8.35 9.79 -2.06
N ASN A 155 8.16 9.99 -0.76
CA ASN A 155 9.22 10.27 0.18
C ASN A 155 9.58 9.10 1.11
N THR A 156 8.80 8.02 1.11
CA THR A 156 9.17 6.81 1.86
C THR A 156 10.17 6.00 1.03
N PRO A 157 11.43 5.83 1.48
CA PRO A 157 12.43 5.09 0.73
C PRO A 157 11.96 3.64 0.53
N SER A 158 11.57 3.31 -0.71
CA SER A 158 11.16 1.96 -1.11
C SER A 158 12.36 1.02 -1.32
N GLY A 159 13.48 1.32 -0.66
CA GLY A 159 14.73 0.56 -0.75
C GLY A 159 14.72 -0.68 0.16
N PRO A 160 15.66 -1.62 -0.07
CA PRO A 160 15.93 -2.71 0.86
C PRO A 160 16.22 -2.14 2.26
N VAL A 161 15.73 -2.83 3.29
CA VAL A 161 15.95 -2.43 4.70
C VAL A 161 17.44 -2.49 5.00
N THR A 162 18.02 -1.35 5.37
CA THR A 162 19.45 -1.28 5.75
C THR A 162 19.66 -1.85 7.16
N LYS A 163 20.91 -2.15 7.54
CA LYS A 163 21.21 -2.65 8.90
C LYS A 163 20.88 -1.60 9.96
N GLU A 164 21.21 -0.34 9.69
CA GLU A 164 20.96 0.80 10.56
C GLU A 164 19.44 1.00 10.78
N GLU A 165 18.67 0.82 9.71
CA GLU A 165 17.21 0.87 9.76
C GLU A 165 16.63 -0.30 10.56
N MET A 166 17.18 -1.50 10.39
CA MET A 166 16.78 -2.68 11.16
C MET A 166 16.99 -2.47 12.67
N GLU A 167 18.13 -1.90 13.06
CA GLU A 167 18.38 -1.54 14.45
C GLU A 167 17.43 -0.45 14.96
N ALA A 168 17.10 0.54 14.13
CA ALA A 168 16.13 1.57 14.47
C ALA A 168 14.73 0.97 14.72
N ILE A 169 14.32 0.01 13.88
CA ILE A 169 13.08 -0.76 14.05
C ILE A 169 13.12 -1.55 15.37
N HIS A 170 14.21 -2.25 15.68
CA HIS A 170 14.33 -2.99 16.94
C HIS A 170 14.25 -2.06 18.16
N ARG A 171 14.94 -0.91 18.13
CA ARG A 171 14.84 0.10 19.20
C ARG A 171 13.42 0.63 19.34
N PHE A 172 12.75 0.91 18.21
CA PHE A 172 11.37 1.37 18.21
C PHE A 172 10.41 0.34 18.83
N ILE A 173 10.51 -0.93 18.43
CA ILE A 173 9.70 -2.03 18.99
C ILE A 173 10.00 -2.18 20.49
N GLY A 174 11.26 -2.13 20.91
CA GLY A 174 11.65 -2.20 22.32
C GLY A 174 11.05 -1.07 23.16
N LYS A 175 11.09 0.17 22.66
CA LYS A 175 10.54 1.36 23.34
C LYS A 175 9.02 1.32 23.45
N HIS A 176 8.32 0.98 22.37
CA HIS A 176 6.87 1.15 22.29
C HIS A 176 6.07 -0.14 22.50
N MET A 177 6.69 -1.31 22.36
CA MET A 177 6.02 -2.62 22.42
C MET A 177 6.92 -3.67 23.09
N PRO A 178 7.28 -3.49 24.38
CA PRO A 178 8.27 -4.35 25.05
C PRO A 178 7.91 -5.84 25.03
N LYS A 179 6.62 -6.18 25.23
CA LYS A 179 6.14 -7.57 25.13
C LYS A 179 6.36 -8.18 23.73
N VAL A 180 6.24 -7.36 22.67
CA VAL A 180 6.52 -7.81 21.29
C VAL A 180 8.02 -7.96 21.09
N ALA A 181 8.82 -7.04 21.61
CA ALA A 181 10.28 -7.12 21.55
C ALA A 181 10.82 -8.40 22.21
N GLU A 182 10.31 -8.76 23.39
CA GLU A 182 10.65 -9.99 24.10
C GLU A 182 10.29 -11.24 23.29
N ARG A 183 9.06 -11.28 22.74
CA ARG A 183 8.61 -12.38 21.87
C ARG A 183 9.47 -12.49 20.60
N MET A 184 9.83 -11.36 19.98
CA MET A 184 10.71 -11.34 18.81
C MET A 184 12.13 -11.81 19.15
N LYS A 185 12.67 -11.44 20.31
CA LYS A 185 13.97 -11.91 20.78
C LYS A 185 13.97 -13.42 20.99
N ALA A 186 12.95 -13.95 21.67
CA ALA A 186 12.79 -15.40 21.85
C ALA A 186 12.67 -16.13 20.50
N PHE A 187 11.87 -15.58 19.57
CA PHE A 187 11.71 -16.14 18.23
C PHE A 187 13.01 -16.09 17.42
N SER A 188 13.78 -15.00 17.49
CA SER A 188 15.06 -14.87 16.79
C SER A 188 16.13 -15.84 17.30
N SER A 189 16.08 -16.23 18.57
CA SER A 189 16.99 -17.25 19.12
C SER A 189 16.67 -18.66 18.61
N LEU A 190 15.40 -18.92 18.28
CA LEU A 190 14.95 -20.21 17.76
C LEU A 190 15.10 -20.30 16.24
N GLU A 191 14.70 -19.24 15.53
CA GLU A 191 14.54 -19.20 14.07
C GLU A 191 15.06 -17.85 13.52
N PRO A 192 16.39 -17.65 13.44
CA PRO A 192 16.98 -16.35 13.10
C PRO A 192 16.55 -15.83 11.72
N ASP A 193 16.63 -16.67 10.68
CA ASP A 193 16.27 -16.28 9.32
C ASP A 193 14.77 -15.94 9.18
N ALA A 194 13.91 -16.65 9.94
CA ALA A 194 12.48 -16.39 9.92
C ALA A 194 12.14 -15.08 10.65
N ALA A 195 12.84 -14.77 11.75
CA ALA A 195 12.71 -13.53 12.48
C ALA A 195 13.15 -12.33 11.63
N GLU A 196 14.24 -12.45 10.87
CA GLU A 196 14.68 -11.41 9.94
C GLU A 196 13.62 -11.15 8.85
N ARG A 197 13.11 -12.20 8.19
CA ARG A 197 12.04 -12.08 7.19
C ARG A 197 10.76 -11.46 7.75
N LEU A 198 10.39 -11.82 8.98
CA LEU A 198 9.24 -11.24 9.67
C LEU A 198 9.45 -9.75 9.88
N THR A 199 10.64 -9.35 10.34
CA THR A 199 10.98 -7.94 10.58
C THR A 199 10.99 -7.15 9.28
N MET A 200 11.57 -7.69 8.19
CA MET A 200 11.52 -7.07 6.86
C MET A 200 10.09 -6.87 6.36
N ARG A 201 9.18 -7.81 6.62
CA ARG A 201 7.76 -7.67 6.25
C ARG A 201 7.04 -6.57 7.05
N MET A 202 7.47 -6.33 8.29
CA MET A 202 6.88 -5.31 9.16
C MET A 202 7.52 -3.93 9.00
N ALA A 203 8.74 -3.87 8.48
CA ALA A 203 9.54 -2.66 8.36
C ALA A 203 8.78 -1.48 7.72
N PRO A 204 8.03 -1.64 6.61
CA PRO A 204 7.29 -0.52 6.02
C PRO A 204 6.28 0.10 6.99
N ARG A 205 5.52 -0.73 7.72
CA ARG A 205 4.52 -0.26 8.68
C ARG A 205 5.15 0.42 9.89
N ILE A 206 6.32 -0.04 10.31
CA ILE A 206 7.05 0.55 11.44
C ILE A 206 7.67 1.89 11.03
N ARG A 207 8.19 2.02 9.80
CA ARG A 207 8.62 3.31 9.24
C ARG A 207 7.49 4.32 9.24
N ASP A 208 6.31 3.92 8.77
CA ASP A 208 5.14 4.79 8.76
C ASP A 208 4.79 5.27 10.17
N LEU A 209 4.86 4.38 11.18
CA LEU A 209 4.68 4.76 12.58
C LEU A 209 5.76 5.73 13.08
N MET A 210 7.03 5.46 12.79
CA MET A 210 8.13 6.34 13.19
C MET A 210 8.00 7.74 12.59
N ALA A 211 7.51 7.84 11.35
CA ALA A 211 7.26 9.12 10.69
C ALA A 211 6.12 9.92 11.35
N LEU A 212 5.16 9.26 12.00
CA LEU A 212 4.04 9.90 12.69
C LEU A 212 4.37 10.37 14.12
N GLU A 213 5.43 9.84 14.75
CA GLU A 213 5.72 10.04 16.18
C GLU A 213 5.77 11.53 16.58
N ARG A 214 6.38 12.37 15.74
CA ARG A 214 6.51 13.82 15.98
C ARG A 214 5.38 14.67 15.38
N PRO A 215 5.04 14.54 14.07
CA PRO A 215 4.09 15.46 13.46
C PRO A 215 2.64 15.21 13.88
N GLU A 216 2.27 13.96 14.19
CA GLU A 216 0.88 13.57 14.43
C GLU A 216 0.76 12.62 15.65
N PRO A 217 1.03 13.09 16.88
CA PRO A 217 1.15 12.22 18.07
C PRO A 217 -0.14 11.46 18.42
N LYS A 218 -1.32 12.05 18.16
CA LYS A 218 -2.61 11.35 18.34
C LYS A 218 -2.74 10.16 17.38
N LEU A 219 -2.49 10.41 16.09
CA LEU A 219 -2.56 9.38 15.06
C LEU A 219 -1.52 8.29 15.30
N PHE A 220 -0.31 8.67 15.72
CA PHE A 220 0.74 7.75 16.16
C PHE A 220 0.24 6.81 17.26
N GLY A 221 -0.36 7.34 18.32
CA GLY A 221 -0.91 6.54 19.42
C GLY A 221 -1.93 5.51 18.95
N HIS A 222 -2.90 5.92 18.14
CA HIS A 222 -3.93 5.02 17.62
C HIS A 222 -3.38 3.95 16.67
N ARG A 223 -2.44 4.30 15.79
CA ARG A 223 -1.80 3.33 14.90
C ARG A 223 -0.90 2.35 15.65
N LEU A 224 -0.25 2.80 16.73
CA LEU A 224 0.53 1.94 17.61
C LEU A 224 -0.38 0.94 18.34
N ASP A 225 -1.53 1.39 18.85
CA ASP A 225 -2.51 0.52 19.50
C ASP A 225 -3.12 -0.48 18.51
N GLU A 226 -3.41 -0.06 17.28
CA GLU A 226 -3.82 -0.96 16.19
C GLU A 226 -2.77 -2.06 15.95
N MET A 227 -1.49 -1.69 15.89
CA MET A 227 -0.39 -2.64 15.68
C MET A 227 -0.25 -3.62 16.86
N ARG A 228 -0.32 -3.12 18.11
CA ARG A 228 -0.30 -3.96 19.33
C ARG A 228 -1.42 -4.98 19.35
N ALA A 229 -2.65 -4.54 19.06
CA ALA A 229 -3.80 -5.43 18.96
C ALA A 229 -3.60 -6.49 17.86
N GLY A 230 -3.02 -6.10 16.72
CA GLY A 230 -2.64 -7.03 15.65
C GLY A 230 -1.69 -8.15 16.11
N PHE A 231 -0.66 -7.82 16.89
CA PHE A 231 0.24 -8.83 17.45
C PHE A 231 -0.45 -9.76 18.46
N GLU A 232 -1.36 -9.23 19.27
CA GLU A 232 -2.07 -10.03 20.26
C GLU A 232 -3.07 -10.99 19.61
N ILE A 233 -3.71 -10.59 18.51
CA ILE A 233 -4.53 -11.49 17.68
C ILE A 233 -3.68 -12.66 17.19
N ILE A 234 -2.49 -12.40 16.62
CA ILE A 234 -1.62 -13.47 16.10
C ILE A 234 -1.16 -14.41 17.22
N ALA A 235 -0.75 -13.85 18.37
CA ALA A 235 -0.30 -14.63 19.51
C ALA A 235 -1.42 -15.54 20.06
N SER A 236 -2.59 -14.96 20.34
CA SER A 236 -3.75 -15.70 20.86
C SER A 236 -4.28 -16.74 19.84
N SER A 237 -4.17 -16.46 18.54
CA SER A 237 -4.58 -17.41 17.48
C SER A 237 -3.68 -18.64 17.42
N ARG A 238 -2.37 -18.47 17.61
CA ARG A 238 -1.42 -19.59 17.68
C ARG A 238 -1.70 -20.43 18.92
N GLU A 239 -1.87 -19.79 20.07
CA GLU A 239 -2.20 -20.47 21.32
C GLU A 239 -3.50 -21.27 21.22
N LEU A 240 -4.55 -20.68 20.64
CA LEU A 240 -5.80 -21.40 20.38
C LEU A 240 -5.58 -22.61 19.47
N SER A 241 -4.77 -22.46 18.41
CA SER A 241 -4.44 -23.56 17.49
C SER A 241 -3.71 -24.70 18.20
N ASP A 242 -2.76 -24.37 19.08
CA ASP A 242 -2.02 -25.35 19.88
C ASP A 242 -2.92 -26.06 20.90
N LEU A 243 -3.81 -25.32 21.58
CA LEU A 243 -4.81 -25.89 22.50
C LEU A 243 -5.75 -26.86 21.78
N VAL A 244 -6.28 -26.48 20.62
CA VAL A 244 -7.16 -27.35 19.82
C VAL A 244 -6.42 -28.60 19.35
N ARG A 245 -5.20 -28.44 18.83
CA ARG A 245 -4.37 -29.56 18.35
C ARG A 245 -4.02 -30.55 19.46
N ASN A 246 -3.76 -30.06 20.67
CA ASN A 246 -3.35 -30.86 21.81
C ASN A 246 -4.51 -31.27 22.73
N LYS A 247 -5.77 -31.07 22.31
CA LYS A 247 -6.98 -31.37 23.11
C LYS A 247 -6.95 -30.72 24.49
N GLY A 248 -6.58 -29.45 24.54
CA GLY A 248 -6.65 -28.61 25.74
C GLY A 248 -8.06 -28.56 26.33
N SER A 249 -8.18 -28.11 27.59
CA SER A 249 -9.47 -28.08 28.25
C SER A 249 -10.43 -27.11 27.55
N GLU A 250 -11.74 -27.37 27.62
CA GLU A 250 -12.76 -26.49 27.05
C GLU A 250 -12.67 -25.06 27.62
N LYS A 251 -12.29 -24.95 28.90
CA LYS A 251 -12.06 -23.67 29.56
C LYS A 251 -10.90 -22.89 28.93
N ASP A 252 -9.74 -23.53 28.71
CA ASP A 252 -8.57 -22.86 28.12
C ASP A 252 -8.86 -22.40 26.68
N ILE A 253 -9.58 -23.23 25.92
CA ILE A 253 -10.03 -22.89 24.56
C ILE A 253 -10.96 -21.67 24.59
N ALA A 254 -11.93 -21.63 25.50
CA ALA A 254 -12.84 -20.49 25.66
C ALA A 254 -12.11 -19.21 26.07
N GLU A 255 -11.11 -19.29 26.96
CA GLU A 255 -10.28 -18.16 27.37
C GLU A 255 -9.43 -17.61 26.21
N ALA A 256 -8.82 -18.49 25.40
CA ALA A 256 -8.07 -18.09 24.21
C ALA A 256 -8.98 -17.42 23.16
N GLN A 257 -10.19 -17.95 22.95
CA GLN A 257 -11.20 -17.31 22.10
C GLN A 257 -11.63 -15.93 22.63
N GLY A 258 -11.80 -15.79 23.94
CA GLY A 258 -12.10 -14.51 24.59
C GLY A 258 -11.02 -13.46 24.29
N ARG A 259 -9.74 -13.83 24.47
CA ARG A 259 -8.61 -12.95 24.16
C ARG A 259 -8.55 -12.51 22.69
N ILE A 260 -8.85 -13.41 21.76
CA ILE A 260 -8.95 -13.05 20.33
C ILE A 260 -10.05 -12.01 20.11
N LYS A 261 -11.25 -12.22 20.69
CA LYS A 261 -12.37 -11.27 20.56
C LYS A 261 -12.02 -9.90 21.12
N ASP A 262 -11.40 -9.85 22.29
CA ASP A 262 -10.99 -8.60 22.91
C ASP A 262 -9.91 -7.87 22.10
N ALA A 263 -8.91 -8.60 21.58
CA ALA A 263 -7.88 -8.02 20.73
C ALA A 263 -8.45 -7.51 19.39
N VAL A 264 -9.42 -8.21 18.80
CA VAL A 264 -10.14 -7.72 17.59
C VAL A 264 -10.93 -6.45 17.90
N ARG A 265 -11.67 -6.41 19.02
CA ARG A 265 -12.40 -5.21 19.45
C ARG A 265 -11.44 -4.03 19.61
N ALA A 266 -10.34 -4.22 20.34
CA ALA A 266 -9.32 -3.19 20.54
C ALA A 266 -8.75 -2.68 19.21
N ARG A 267 -8.52 -3.56 18.24
CA ARG A 267 -8.03 -3.17 16.91
C ARG A 267 -9.06 -2.30 16.17
N VAL A 268 -10.33 -2.69 16.16
CA VAL A 268 -11.40 -1.94 15.48
C VAL A 268 -11.57 -0.56 16.12
N GLU A 269 -11.56 -0.48 17.45
CA GLU A 269 -11.61 0.80 18.17
C GLU A 269 -10.41 1.70 17.84
N ALA A 270 -9.20 1.14 17.83
CA ALA A 270 -7.99 1.89 17.44
C ALA A 270 -8.06 2.39 15.99
N GLN A 271 -8.62 1.59 15.07
CA GLN A 271 -8.85 2.00 13.68
C GLN A 271 -9.84 3.16 13.58
N MET A 272 -10.98 3.09 14.27
CA MET A 272 -11.97 4.18 14.26
C MET A 272 -11.37 5.48 14.80
N LYS A 273 -10.68 5.42 15.95
CA LYS A 273 -9.99 6.58 16.53
C LYS A 273 -8.89 7.12 15.61
N GLY A 274 -8.16 6.24 14.94
CA GLY A 274 -7.17 6.62 13.93
C GLY A 274 -7.80 7.37 12.75
N GLN A 275 -8.94 6.90 12.25
CA GLN A 275 -9.68 7.57 11.18
C GLN A 275 -10.20 8.93 11.61
N GLU A 276 -10.74 9.04 12.83
CA GLU A 276 -11.19 10.33 13.40
C GLU A 276 -10.03 11.34 13.50
N ALA A 277 -8.86 10.91 14.00
CA ALA A 277 -7.68 11.76 14.09
C ALA A 277 -7.15 12.19 12.72
N GLU A 278 -7.19 11.29 11.73
CA GLU A 278 -6.81 11.60 10.34
C GLU A 278 -7.78 12.62 9.70
N ILE A 279 -9.09 12.48 9.94
CA ILE A 279 -10.10 13.45 9.51
C ILE A 279 -9.85 14.82 10.17
N GLU A 280 -9.56 14.85 11.47
CA GLU A 280 -9.23 16.09 12.20
C GLU A 280 -8.00 16.78 11.58
N SER A 281 -6.95 16.01 11.28
CA SER A 281 -5.71 16.51 10.66
C SER A 281 -5.94 17.08 9.25
N LEU A 282 -6.70 16.34 8.42
CA LEU A 282 -7.06 16.79 7.07
C LEU A 282 -7.94 18.03 7.09
N ALA A 283 -8.89 18.13 8.02
CA ALA A 283 -9.74 19.32 8.17
C ALA A 283 -8.89 20.58 8.46
N LYS A 284 -7.93 20.49 9.38
CA LYS A 284 -6.99 21.59 9.68
C LYS A 284 -6.14 21.96 8.47
N ARG A 285 -5.68 20.97 7.68
CA ARG A 285 -4.91 21.23 6.46
C ARG A 285 -5.75 21.94 5.40
N VAL A 286 -7.01 21.54 5.22
CA VAL A 286 -7.94 22.22 4.30
C VAL A 286 -8.19 23.66 4.73
N GLU A 287 -8.37 23.90 6.02
CA GLU A 287 -8.55 25.25 6.57
C GLU A 287 -7.30 26.12 6.34
N SER A 288 -6.10 25.59 6.60
CA SER A 288 -4.84 26.28 6.31
C SER A 288 -4.68 26.61 4.83
N LEU A 289 -5.01 25.67 3.93
CA LEU A 289 -4.96 25.92 2.48
C LEU A 289 -5.97 26.99 2.04
N ARG A 290 -7.17 27.00 2.63
CA ARG A 290 -8.17 28.06 2.39
C ARG A 290 -7.66 29.42 2.84
N HIS A 291 -7.00 29.50 4.00
CA HIS A 291 -6.38 30.72 4.48
C HIS A 291 -5.30 31.22 3.52
N GLN A 292 -4.36 30.35 3.12
CA GLN A 292 -3.30 30.70 2.16
C GLN A 292 -3.86 31.15 0.81
N LEU A 293 -4.94 30.52 0.33
CA LEU A 293 -5.60 30.92 -0.90
C LEU A 293 -6.25 32.30 -0.76
N SER A 294 -6.88 32.58 0.39
CA SER A 294 -7.45 33.89 0.70
C SER A 294 -6.36 34.98 0.70
N GLU A 295 -5.23 34.75 1.38
CA GLU A 295 -4.10 35.69 1.39
C GLU A 295 -3.52 35.93 -0.01
N ARG A 296 -3.38 34.87 -0.81
CA ARG A 296 -2.93 34.97 -2.21
C ARG A 296 -3.93 35.73 -3.08
N THR A 297 -5.22 35.59 -2.80
CA THR A 297 -6.29 36.29 -3.52
C THR A 297 -6.30 37.77 -3.15
N ALA A 298 -6.13 38.10 -1.87
CA ALA A 298 -6.03 39.48 -1.39
C ALA A 298 -4.78 40.21 -1.91
N SER A 299 -3.67 39.49 -2.10
CA SER A 299 -2.42 40.03 -2.68
C SER A 299 -2.33 39.91 -4.20
N LYS A 300 -3.37 39.41 -4.87
CA LYS A 300 -3.35 39.11 -6.31
C LYS A 300 -3.05 40.35 -7.14
N ASP A 301 -3.77 41.45 -6.92
CA ASP A 301 -3.65 42.64 -7.76
C ASP A 301 -2.28 43.30 -7.59
N THR A 302 -1.76 43.38 -6.36
CA THR A 302 -0.39 43.86 -6.10
C THR A 302 0.65 43.01 -6.84
N ARG A 303 0.51 41.68 -6.85
CA ARG A 303 1.43 40.80 -7.59
C ARG A 303 1.33 40.99 -9.10
N ILE A 304 0.12 41.20 -9.62
CA ILE A 304 -0.10 41.52 -11.03
C ILE A 304 0.59 42.84 -11.40
N ASP A 305 0.42 43.88 -10.58
CA ASP A 305 1.03 45.19 -10.80
C ASP A 305 2.56 45.13 -10.75
N GLU A 306 3.13 44.41 -9.78
CA GLU A 306 4.58 44.19 -9.69
C GLU A 306 5.13 43.45 -10.92
N GLU A 307 4.43 42.42 -11.38
CA GLU A 307 4.86 41.64 -12.53
C GLU A 307 4.70 42.41 -13.84
N ALA A 308 3.60 43.16 -14.01
CA ALA A 308 3.39 44.07 -15.13
C ALA A 308 4.49 45.14 -15.17
N LYS A 309 4.83 45.73 -14.02
CA LYS A 309 5.93 46.71 -13.89
C LYS A 309 7.27 46.11 -14.33
N ARG A 310 7.63 44.91 -13.87
CA ARG A 310 8.87 44.22 -14.29
C ARG A 310 8.93 43.98 -15.81
N VAL A 311 7.81 43.62 -16.43
CA VAL A 311 7.73 43.40 -17.88
C VAL A 311 7.90 44.73 -18.64
N ILE A 312 7.24 45.80 -18.19
CA ILE A 312 7.35 47.14 -18.80
C ILE A 312 8.78 47.67 -18.68
N GLU A 313 9.41 47.56 -17.50
CA GLU A 313 10.80 47.95 -17.28
C GLU A 313 11.76 47.20 -18.20
N ARG A 314 11.62 45.87 -18.29
CA ARG A 314 12.44 45.04 -19.19
C ARG A 314 12.24 45.37 -20.67
N ALA A 315 11.03 45.76 -21.09
CA ALA A 315 10.75 46.14 -22.47
C ALA A 315 11.26 47.55 -22.83
N SER A 316 11.39 48.41 -21.82
CA SER A 316 11.84 49.80 -21.95
C SER A 316 13.37 49.93 -21.83
N ASP A 317 14.05 48.93 -21.27
CA ASP A 317 15.50 48.86 -21.20
C ASP A 317 16.13 48.80 -22.61
N PRO A 318 16.82 49.87 -23.07
CA PRO A 318 17.41 49.91 -24.39
C PRO A 318 18.57 48.92 -24.57
N ASP A 319 19.23 48.48 -23.49
CA ASP A 319 20.34 47.52 -23.55
C ASP A 319 19.84 46.08 -23.76
N MET A 320 18.61 45.77 -23.31
CA MET A 320 17.93 44.49 -23.56
C MET A 320 17.37 44.38 -24.98
N ARG A 321 17.27 45.49 -25.73
CA ARG A 321 17.18 45.45 -27.19
C ARG A 321 18.56 45.18 -27.74
N GLY A 322 19.06 43.95 -27.52
CA GLY A 322 20.36 43.50 -27.99
C GLY A 322 20.62 43.94 -29.44
N PRO A 323 21.88 44.22 -29.83
CA PRO A 323 22.25 45.02 -30.98
C PRO A 323 21.52 44.58 -32.25
N ARG A 324 20.38 45.21 -32.53
CA ARG A 324 19.59 44.99 -33.75
C ARG A 324 20.32 45.71 -34.87
N GLY A 325 21.23 44.99 -35.51
CA GLY A 325 21.96 45.47 -36.68
C GLY A 325 23.44 45.70 -36.40
N ARG A 326 24.17 44.64 -36.04
CA ARG A 326 25.53 44.51 -36.60
C ARG A 326 25.31 44.33 -38.11
N LYS A 327 25.51 45.41 -38.86
CA LYS A 327 25.36 45.46 -40.31
C LYS A 327 26.12 44.28 -40.94
N GLU A 328 25.38 43.28 -41.40
CA GLU A 328 25.82 42.36 -42.46
C GLU A 328 25.96 43.20 -43.73
N GLY A 329 27.11 43.85 -43.84
CA GLY A 329 27.44 44.74 -44.95
C GLY A 329 28.95 44.94 -45.06
N GLU A 330 29.75 44.00 -44.55
CA GLU A 330 31.17 43.92 -44.87
C GLU A 330 31.31 42.94 -46.03
N LYS A 331 31.29 43.51 -47.23
CA LYS A 331 31.49 42.83 -48.51
C LYS A 331 32.80 42.05 -48.46
N ASN A 332 32.71 40.74 -48.32
CA ASN A 332 33.76 39.84 -48.79
C ASN A 332 33.61 39.73 -50.30
N GLU A 333 34.45 40.46 -51.06
CA GLU A 333 34.77 40.06 -52.42
C GLU A 333 36.22 39.56 -52.50
N PRO A 334 36.46 38.45 -53.21
CA PRO A 334 37.71 37.69 -53.17
C PRO A 334 38.75 38.24 -54.17
N ARG A 335 40.03 38.07 -53.85
CA ARG A 335 41.15 38.21 -54.79
C ARG A 335 41.37 36.94 -55.60
#